data_AF-A0A1Z9FC45-F1
#
_entry.id   AF-A0A1Z9FC45-F1
#
_cell.length_a   1.000
_cell.length_b   1.000
_cell.length_c   1.000
_cell.angle_alpha   90.00
_cell.angle_beta   90.00
_cell.angle_gamma   90.00
#
_symmetry.space_group_name_H-M   'P 1'
#
loop_
_entity.id
_entity.type
_entity.pdbx_description
1 polymer ?
#
loop_
_entity_poly.entity_id
_entity_poly.type
_entity_poly.pdbx_seq_one_letter_code
_entity_poly.pdbx_strand_id
1 'polypeptide(L)'
;MKKATYFIIASLFATGAGFSDEDLWESKGPHVRIKKNDQDGSYVVFERSPDDRRLVKTTKNENGEVKMKATYTRDNKGFLRYGQIHDGQGVLIYRVQYGYDNESGQLVAEQMFDARVKHFFPSLDKNGQRKEMPIRRVYYFYDSEGNQSKAISLVPKAGKTARETFKKTNKPLDLYGEEEGFDPNNSTRPNSPFDDENKKKAQ
;
A
#
# COMPACT_ATOMS: atom_id res chain seq x y z
N MET A 1 9.25 22.85 -16.08
CA MET A 1 8.39 21.64 -16.16
C MET A 1 8.09 21.15 -14.75
N LYS A 2 6.88 21.42 -14.24
CA LYS A 2 6.47 21.02 -12.89
C LYS A 2 6.08 19.54 -12.91
N LYS A 3 6.77 18.70 -12.14
CA LYS A 3 6.42 17.28 -11.98
C LYS A 3 5.21 17.20 -11.04
N ALA A 4 4.06 16.80 -11.58
CA ALA A 4 2.89 16.49 -10.77
C ALA A 4 3.13 15.15 -10.06
N THR A 5 3.38 15.21 -8.75
CA THR A 5 3.52 14.02 -7.91
C THR A 5 2.12 13.53 -7.56
N TYR A 6 1.62 12.52 -8.26
CA TYR A 6 0.35 11.87 -7.93
C TYR A 6 0.54 10.99 -6.68
N PHE A 7 0.11 11.48 -5.53
CA PHE A 7 0.00 10.67 -4.31
C PHE A 7 -1.25 9.78 -4.42
N ILE A 8 -1.08 8.54 -4.85
CA ILE A 8 -2.15 7.54 -4.79
C ILE A 8 -2.11 6.90 -3.40
N ILE A 9 -2.87 7.45 -2.47
CA ILE A 9 -3.11 6.80 -1.17
C ILE A 9 -4.11 5.66 -1.43
N ALA A 10 -3.66 4.42 -1.19
CA ALA A 10 -4.50 3.23 -1.24
C ALA A 10 -4.99 2.88 0.18
N SER A 11 -5.36 3.87 0.99
CA SER A 11 -5.99 3.62 2.29
C SER A 11 -7.48 3.40 2.07
N LEU A 12 -7.97 2.25 2.50
CA LEU A 12 -9.38 2.12 2.87
C LEU A 12 -9.48 2.59 4.32
N PHE A 13 -10.22 3.69 4.51
CA PHE A 13 -10.65 4.30 5.78
C PHE A 13 -9.62 5.07 6.62
N ALA A 14 -9.91 6.36 6.79
CA ALA A 14 -9.67 7.12 8.01
C ALA A 14 -10.85 8.11 8.14
N THR A 15 -11.64 7.94 9.20
CA THR A 15 -12.80 8.78 9.56
C THR A 15 -12.34 10.14 10.11
N GLY A 16 -13.08 11.21 9.78
CA GLY A 16 -12.83 12.55 10.31
C GLY A 16 -13.77 13.63 9.74
N ALA A 17 -14.91 13.80 10.40
CA ALA A 17 -15.86 14.92 10.48
C ALA A 17 -16.27 15.73 9.21
N GLY A 18 -17.57 15.75 8.92
CA GLY A 18 -18.23 16.99 8.50
C GLY A 18 -19.23 16.99 7.34
N PHE A 19 -19.61 15.86 6.75
CA PHE A 19 -20.80 15.69 5.90
C PHE A 19 -21.26 14.23 6.09
N SER A 20 -22.56 13.92 5.98
CA SER A 20 -23.05 12.54 6.01
C SER A 20 -22.42 11.78 4.83
N ASP A 21 -21.32 11.08 5.08
CA ASP A 21 -20.59 10.27 4.08
C ASP A 21 -21.54 9.26 3.40
N GLU A 22 -22.67 8.93 4.04
CA GLU A 22 -23.77 8.10 3.53
C GLU A 22 -24.41 8.64 2.24
N ASP A 23 -24.55 9.96 2.06
CA ASP A 23 -25.20 10.54 0.86
C ASP A 23 -24.37 10.39 -0.43
N LEU A 24 -23.07 10.13 -0.29
CA LEU A 24 -22.16 9.95 -1.43
C LEU A 24 -22.16 8.52 -1.98
N TRP A 25 -22.77 7.57 -1.25
CA TRP A 25 -22.77 6.15 -1.60
C TRP A 25 -24.07 5.73 -2.26
N GLU A 26 -23.96 5.36 -3.53
CA GLU A 26 -25.06 4.75 -4.26
C GLU A 26 -24.87 3.22 -4.32
N SER A 27 -25.89 2.47 -3.90
CA SER A 27 -25.92 1.01 -3.97
C SER A 27 -26.60 0.54 -5.25
N LYS A 28 -25.90 -0.19 -6.11
CA LYS A 28 -26.44 -0.80 -7.35
C LYS A 28 -26.55 -2.31 -7.21
N GLY A 29 -27.23 -2.78 -6.16
CA GLY A 29 -27.42 -4.19 -5.85
C GLY A 29 -26.45 -4.74 -4.78
N PRO A 30 -26.43 -6.06 -4.52
CA PRO A 30 -25.70 -6.62 -3.38
C PRO A 30 -24.17 -6.46 -3.47
N HIS A 31 -23.63 -6.34 -4.67
CA HIS A 31 -22.19 -6.44 -4.91
C HIS A 31 -21.55 -5.19 -5.51
N VAL A 32 -22.32 -4.12 -5.71
CA VAL A 32 -21.84 -2.89 -6.35
C VAL A 32 -22.15 -1.68 -5.49
N ARG A 33 -21.13 -0.87 -5.23
CA ARG A 33 -21.22 0.42 -4.54
C ARG A 33 -20.55 1.49 -5.39
N ILE A 34 -21.13 2.68 -5.44
CA ILE A 34 -20.59 3.81 -6.18
C ILE A 34 -20.38 4.95 -5.20
N LYS A 35 -19.16 5.51 -5.15
CA LYS A 35 -18.88 6.75 -4.42
C LYS A 35 -18.73 7.88 -5.43
N LYS A 36 -19.58 8.89 -5.37
CA LYS A 36 -19.45 10.10 -6.21
C LYS A 36 -18.56 11.14 -5.52
N ASN A 37 -17.87 11.94 -6.32
CA ASN A 37 -17.18 13.13 -5.89
C ASN A 37 -18.01 14.35 -6.28
N ASP A 38 -18.51 15.06 -5.27
CA ASP A 38 -19.41 16.20 -5.49
C ASP A 38 -18.71 17.43 -6.07
N GLN A 39 -17.38 17.48 -6.01
CA GLN A 39 -16.61 18.66 -6.47
C GLN A 39 -16.36 18.66 -7.98
N ASP A 40 -16.07 17.50 -8.56
CA ASP A 40 -15.67 17.38 -9.97
C ASP A 40 -16.57 16.43 -10.77
N GLY A 41 -17.56 15.79 -10.14
CA GLY A 41 -18.47 14.83 -10.80
C GLY A 41 -17.82 13.48 -11.11
N SER A 42 -16.53 13.28 -10.80
CA SER A 42 -15.89 11.98 -10.91
C SER A 42 -16.51 10.98 -9.92
N TYR A 43 -16.32 9.69 -10.15
CA TYR A 43 -16.86 8.68 -9.26
C TYR A 43 -16.05 7.40 -9.28
N VAL A 44 -16.20 6.62 -8.21
CA VAL A 44 -15.54 5.34 -8.03
C VAL A 44 -16.58 4.25 -7.92
N VAL A 45 -16.47 3.25 -8.79
CA VAL A 45 -17.30 2.03 -8.74
C VAL A 45 -16.51 0.93 -8.03
N PHE A 46 -17.10 0.36 -6.99
CA PHE A 46 -16.60 -0.78 -6.26
C PHE A 46 -17.48 -1.99 -6.57
N GLU A 47 -16.87 -3.03 -7.11
CA GLU A 47 -17.54 -4.28 -7.47
C GLU A 47 -16.89 -5.42 -6.68
N ARG A 48 -17.72 -6.32 -6.16
CA ARG A 48 -17.30 -7.53 -5.44
C ARG A 48 -17.80 -8.74 -6.22
N SER A 49 -16.98 -9.76 -6.39
CA SER A 49 -17.47 -11.02 -6.97
C SER A 49 -18.41 -11.73 -5.98
N PRO A 50 -19.39 -12.52 -6.46
CA PRO A 50 -20.32 -13.23 -5.58
C PRO A 50 -19.63 -14.18 -4.58
N ASP A 51 -18.49 -14.75 -4.96
CA ASP A 51 -17.67 -15.63 -4.12
C ASP A 51 -16.76 -14.87 -3.14
N ASP A 52 -16.84 -13.54 -3.13
CA ASP A 52 -16.02 -12.67 -2.30
C ASP A 52 -14.50 -12.74 -2.55
N ARG A 53 -14.03 -13.37 -3.64
CA ARG A 53 -12.60 -13.53 -3.89
C ARG A 53 -11.98 -12.41 -4.72
N ARG A 54 -12.79 -11.59 -5.37
CA ARG A 54 -12.34 -10.50 -6.22
C ARG A 54 -13.03 -9.19 -5.85
N LEU A 55 -12.23 -8.15 -5.69
CA LEU A 55 -12.70 -6.77 -5.56
C LEU A 55 -12.18 -5.98 -6.75
N VAL A 56 -13.03 -5.13 -7.33
CA VAL A 56 -12.65 -4.24 -8.42
C VAL A 56 -13.01 -2.82 -8.01
N LYS A 57 -12.04 -1.92 -8.09
CA LYS A 57 -12.22 -0.49 -7.91
C LYS A 57 -11.94 0.19 -9.24
N THR A 58 -12.97 0.78 -9.84
CA THR A 58 -12.88 1.50 -11.11
C THR A 58 -13.11 2.98 -10.85
N THR A 59 -12.09 3.80 -11.07
CA THR A 59 -12.21 5.26 -11.01
C THR A 59 -12.58 5.79 -12.38
N LYS A 60 -13.63 6.59 -12.44
CA LYS A 60 -14.16 7.21 -13.65
C LYS A 60 -14.23 8.72 -13.48
N ASN A 61 -14.08 9.45 -14.59
CA ASN A 61 -14.32 10.88 -14.61
C ASN A 61 -15.82 11.19 -14.74
N GLU A 62 -16.16 12.48 -14.78
CA GLU A 62 -17.51 13.00 -14.93
C GLU A 62 -18.23 12.50 -16.19
N ASN A 63 -17.48 12.23 -17.27
CA ASN A 63 -18.00 11.68 -18.52
C ASN A 63 -18.18 10.15 -18.49
N GLY A 64 -17.83 9.50 -17.38
CA GLY A 64 -17.91 8.04 -17.22
C GLY A 64 -16.75 7.25 -17.86
N GLU A 65 -15.72 7.94 -18.38
CA GLU A 65 -14.52 7.34 -18.91
C GLU A 65 -13.65 6.79 -17.78
N VAL A 66 -13.07 5.60 -17.98
CA VAL A 66 -12.20 4.97 -16.98
C VAL A 66 -10.86 5.69 -16.94
N LYS A 67 -10.46 6.16 -15.76
CA LYS A 67 -9.13 6.70 -15.49
C LYS A 67 -8.19 5.66 -14.89
N MET A 68 -8.72 4.75 -14.10
CA MET A 68 -7.94 3.71 -13.43
C MET A 68 -8.84 2.53 -13.05
N LYS A 69 -8.28 1.32 -13.11
CA LYS A 69 -8.95 0.10 -12.65
C LYS A 69 -7.99 -0.72 -11.79
N ALA A 70 -8.31 -0.84 -10.50
CA ALA A 70 -7.60 -1.72 -9.58
C ALA A 70 -8.40 -2.99 -9.33
N THR A 71 -7.80 -4.16 -9.55
CA THR A 71 -8.35 -5.46 -9.18
C THR A 71 -7.58 -5.99 -7.99
N TYR A 72 -8.29 -6.48 -6.97
CA TYR A 72 -7.70 -7.14 -5.81
C TYR A 72 -8.24 -8.56 -5.68
N THR A 73 -7.36 -9.48 -5.34
CA THR A 73 -7.68 -10.89 -5.10
C THR A 73 -7.54 -11.20 -3.62
N ARG A 74 -8.51 -11.96 -3.12
CA ARG A 74 -8.53 -12.47 -1.75
C ARG A 74 -8.32 -13.97 -1.70
N ASP A 75 -7.47 -14.34 -0.77
CA ASP A 75 -7.74 -15.27 0.30
C ASP A 75 -9.02 -16.14 0.37
N ASN A 76 -8.92 -17.44 0.70
CA ASN A 76 -10.05 -18.23 1.21
C ASN A 76 -10.57 -17.73 2.57
N LYS A 77 -9.73 -17.07 3.37
CA LYS A 77 -10.10 -16.43 4.64
C LYS A 77 -10.55 -14.97 4.44
N GLY A 78 -10.57 -14.49 3.21
CA GLY A 78 -10.96 -13.12 2.87
C GLY A 78 -9.84 -12.08 2.97
N PHE A 79 -8.59 -12.48 3.21
CA PHE A 79 -7.46 -11.54 3.22
C PHE A 79 -7.03 -11.18 1.80
N LEU A 80 -6.75 -9.89 1.55
CA LEU A 80 -6.19 -9.46 0.27
C LEU A 80 -4.81 -10.10 0.10
N ARG A 81 -4.46 -10.50 -1.11
CA ARG A 81 -3.13 -11.09 -1.39
C ARG A 81 -2.43 -10.40 -2.53
N TYR A 82 -3.17 -10.11 -3.59
CA TYR A 82 -2.62 -9.51 -4.80
C TYR A 82 -3.50 -8.39 -5.31
N GLY A 83 -2.86 -7.33 -5.79
CA GLY A 83 -3.48 -6.21 -6.47
C GLY A 83 -2.87 -6.00 -7.85
N GLN A 84 -3.70 -5.61 -8.81
CA GLN A 84 -3.30 -5.23 -10.15
C GLN A 84 -3.95 -3.90 -10.50
N ILE A 85 -3.15 -2.89 -10.81
CA ILE A 85 -3.63 -1.55 -11.14
C ILE A 85 -3.37 -1.30 -12.62
N HIS A 86 -4.44 -1.01 -13.34
CA HIS A 86 -4.41 -0.66 -14.75
C HIS A 86 -4.77 0.82 -14.92
N ASP A 87 -4.18 1.47 -15.90
CA ASP A 87 -4.57 2.82 -16.29
C ASP A 87 -5.92 2.82 -17.06
N GLY A 88 -6.35 4.00 -17.52
CA GLY A 88 -7.59 4.19 -18.27
C GLY A 88 -7.62 3.49 -19.63
N GLN A 89 -6.46 3.13 -20.18
CA GLN A 89 -6.33 2.38 -21.43
C GLN A 89 -6.26 0.86 -21.19
N GLY A 90 -6.26 0.43 -19.93
CA GLY A 90 -6.17 -0.98 -19.55
C GLY A 90 -4.74 -1.51 -19.49
N VAL A 91 -3.71 -0.66 -19.54
CA VAL A 91 -2.32 -1.09 -19.39
C VAL A 91 -2.03 -1.35 -17.91
N LEU A 92 -1.48 -2.52 -17.58
CA LEU A 92 -1.05 -2.84 -16.22
C LEU A 92 0.16 -1.97 -15.84
N ILE A 93 -0.01 -1.11 -14.84
CA ILE A 93 1.01 -0.17 -14.40
C ILE A 93 1.65 -0.57 -13.06
N TYR A 94 0.88 -1.20 -12.16
CA TYR A 94 1.40 -1.65 -10.87
C TYR A 94 0.86 -3.02 -10.45
N ARG A 95 1.70 -3.75 -9.71
CA ARG A 95 1.31 -4.94 -8.95
C ARG A 95 1.47 -4.65 -7.47
N VAL A 96 0.55 -5.16 -6.64
CA VAL A 96 0.58 -4.97 -5.19
C VAL A 96 0.53 -6.34 -4.50
N GLN A 97 1.27 -6.48 -3.42
CA GLN A 97 1.24 -7.65 -2.53
C GLN A 97 0.92 -7.19 -1.11
N TYR A 98 0.15 -8.01 -0.40
CA TYR A 98 -0.31 -7.73 0.96
C TYR A 98 0.26 -8.77 1.93
N GLY A 99 0.99 -8.30 2.94
CA GLY A 99 1.61 -9.10 3.99
C GLY A 99 0.85 -8.96 5.30
N TYR A 100 0.59 -10.07 5.96
CA TYR A 100 -0.16 -10.14 7.20
C TYR A 100 0.66 -10.82 8.27
N ASP A 101 0.41 -10.45 9.52
CA ASP A 101 0.90 -11.22 10.66
C ASP A 101 0.23 -12.59 10.71
N ASN A 102 1.01 -13.63 10.99
CA ASN A 102 0.51 -15.01 10.96
C ASN A 102 -0.35 -15.36 12.18
N GLU A 103 -0.14 -14.68 13.31
CA GLU A 103 -0.83 -14.96 14.57
C GLU A 103 -2.08 -14.08 14.72
N SER A 104 -1.92 -12.77 14.57
CA SER A 104 -3.02 -11.81 14.74
C SER A 104 -3.90 -11.64 13.50
N GLY A 105 -3.38 -12.02 12.32
CA GLY A 105 -4.08 -11.81 11.04
C GLY A 105 -4.19 -10.33 10.62
N GLN A 106 -3.46 -9.43 11.29
CA GLN A 106 -3.44 -8.01 10.97
C GLN A 106 -2.60 -7.73 9.70
N LEU A 107 -3.00 -6.74 8.91
CA LEU A 107 -2.23 -6.31 7.74
C LEU A 107 -0.99 -5.54 8.19
N VAL A 108 0.21 -6.06 7.96
CA VAL A 108 1.47 -5.44 8.44
C VAL A 108 2.19 -4.66 7.36
N ALA A 109 2.02 -5.05 6.09
CA ALA A 109 2.70 -4.40 4.99
C ALA A 109 1.97 -4.51 3.65
N GLU A 110 2.13 -3.49 2.83
CA GLU A 110 1.84 -3.52 1.40
C GLU A 110 3.12 -3.27 0.60
N GLN A 111 3.32 -4.05 -0.45
CA GLN A 111 4.44 -3.88 -1.37
C GLN A 111 3.91 -3.62 -2.77
N MET A 112 4.25 -2.48 -3.34
CA MET A 112 3.87 -2.11 -4.71
C MET A 112 5.09 -2.21 -5.63
N PHE A 113 4.92 -2.84 -6.78
CA PHE A 113 5.92 -3.06 -7.81
C PHE A 113 5.47 -2.36 -9.09
N ASP A 114 6.41 -1.76 -9.83
CA ASP A 114 6.12 -1.30 -11.19
C ASP A 114 5.96 -2.54 -12.08
N ALA A 115 4.85 -2.60 -12.82
CA ALA A 115 4.56 -3.73 -13.69
C ALA A 115 5.23 -3.63 -15.06
N ARG A 116 5.62 -2.42 -15.46
CA ARG A 116 6.22 -2.11 -16.77
C ARG A 116 7.73 -2.27 -16.72
N VAL A 117 8.34 -1.98 -15.56
CA VAL A 117 9.79 -2.07 -15.35
C VAL A 117 10.07 -2.78 -14.03
N LYS A 118 10.87 -3.84 -14.07
CA LYS A 118 11.33 -4.51 -12.85
C LYS A 118 12.51 -3.76 -12.25
N HIS A 119 12.38 -3.40 -10.98
CA HIS A 119 13.49 -2.92 -10.18
C HIS A 119 14.05 -4.08 -9.37
N PHE A 120 15.35 -4.10 -9.12
CA PHE A 120 15.99 -5.15 -8.35
C PHE A 120 16.78 -4.54 -7.21
N PHE A 121 16.87 -5.28 -6.12
CA PHE A 121 17.82 -4.95 -5.07
C PHE A 121 19.27 -5.12 -5.59
N PRO A 122 20.23 -4.40 -5.01
CA PRO A 122 21.63 -4.49 -5.41
C PRO A 122 22.25 -5.84 -4.99
N SER A 123 21.77 -6.43 -3.91
CA SER A 123 22.13 -7.75 -3.38
C SER A 123 21.49 -8.88 -4.20
N LEU A 124 22.20 -10.01 -4.27
CA LEU A 124 21.62 -11.26 -4.74
C LEU A 124 21.01 -12.01 -3.56
N ASP A 125 19.96 -12.78 -3.83
CA ASP A 125 19.42 -13.71 -2.84
C ASP A 125 20.37 -14.90 -2.61
N LYS A 126 20.03 -15.75 -1.63
CA LYS A 126 20.78 -16.95 -1.27
C LYS A 126 21.03 -17.95 -2.41
N ASN A 127 20.22 -17.88 -3.48
CA ASN A 127 20.35 -18.74 -4.65
C ASN A 127 21.12 -18.03 -5.78
N GLY A 128 21.70 -16.86 -5.52
CA GLY A 128 22.40 -16.04 -6.51
C GLY A 128 21.47 -15.32 -7.49
N GLN A 129 20.17 -15.24 -7.21
CA GLN A 129 19.19 -14.58 -8.10
C GLN A 129 18.92 -13.15 -7.67
N ARG A 130 18.61 -12.29 -8.66
CA ARG A 130 18.18 -10.93 -8.38
C ARG A 130 16.74 -10.93 -7.87
N LYS A 131 16.53 -10.35 -6.71
CA LYS A 131 15.19 -10.19 -6.14
C LYS A 131 14.57 -8.87 -6.55
N GLU A 132 13.30 -8.92 -6.93
CA GLU A 132 12.55 -7.75 -7.36
C GLU A 132 12.29 -6.80 -6.17
N MET A 133 12.57 -5.52 -6.35
CA MET A 133 12.41 -4.47 -5.37
C MET A 133 11.07 -3.73 -5.54
N PRO A 134 10.28 -3.57 -4.47
CA PRO A 134 9.07 -2.76 -4.52
C PRO A 134 9.41 -1.27 -4.65
N ILE A 135 8.65 -0.55 -5.48
CA ILE A 135 8.73 0.90 -5.68
C ILE A 135 7.98 1.70 -4.59
N ARG A 136 7.21 1.02 -3.74
CA ARG A 136 6.62 1.58 -2.53
C ARG A 136 6.33 0.47 -1.54
N ARG A 137 6.63 0.73 -0.27
CA ARG A 137 6.26 -0.11 0.87
C ARG A 137 5.43 0.70 1.85
N VAL A 138 4.28 0.20 2.26
CA VAL A 138 3.46 0.82 3.31
C VAL A 138 3.46 -0.12 4.50
N TYR A 139 3.69 0.41 5.69
CA TYR A 139 3.73 -0.33 6.94
C TYR A 139 2.60 0.11 7.87
N TYR A 140 2.06 -0.87 8.56
CA TYR A 140 1.03 -0.68 9.58
C TYR A 140 1.52 -1.32 10.87
N PHE A 141 1.33 -0.60 11.98
CA PHE A 141 1.61 -1.07 13.32
C PHE A 141 0.33 -1.01 14.13
N TYR A 142 0.21 -1.93 15.07
CA TYR A 142 -0.92 -2.03 15.97
C TYR A 142 -0.40 -2.01 17.40
N ASP A 143 -1.13 -1.37 18.30
CA ASP A 143 -0.87 -1.45 19.73
C ASP A 143 -1.44 -2.75 20.32
N SER A 144 -1.28 -2.94 21.63
CA SER A 144 -1.78 -4.13 22.34
C SER A 144 -3.30 -4.25 22.35
N GLU A 145 -4.03 -3.15 22.11
CA GLU A 145 -5.49 -3.13 22.04
C GLU A 145 -5.98 -3.36 20.59
N GLY A 146 -5.06 -3.43 19.63
CA GLY A 146 -5.36 -3.59 18.21
C GLY A 146 -5.65 -2.29 17.47
N ASN A 147 -5.39 -1.13 18.08
CA ASN A 147 -5.56 0.15 17.40
C ASN A 147 -4.43 0.34 16.37
N GLN A 148 -4.81 0.75 15.16
CA GLN A 148 -3.86 0.94 14.08
C GLN A 148 -3.18 2.31 14.16
N SER A 149 -1.86 2.33 14.05
CA SER A 149 -1.06 3.54 13.85
C SER A 149 -1.33 4.22 12.52
N LYS A 150 -0.84 5.46 12.38
CA LYS A 150 -0.70 6.10 11.07
C LYS A 150 0.24 5.28 10.18
N ALA A 151 -0.22 4.97 8.98
CA ALA A 151 0.56 4.19 8.02
C ALA A 151 1.87 4.90 7.64
N ILE A 152 2.98 4.15 7.62
CA ILE A 152 4.30 4.69 7.23
C ILE A 152 4.63 4.21 5.82
N SER A 153 4.84 5.16 4.90
CA SER A 153 5.12 4.87 3.48
C SER A 153 6.58 5.14 3.14
N LEU A 154 7.28 4.12 2.66
CA LEU A 154 8.65 4.19 2.14
C LEU A 154 8.64 4.10 0.62
N VAL A 155 9.22 5.11 -0.04
CA VAL A 155 9.38 5.16 -1.50
C VAL A 155 10.87 5.26 -1.82
N PRO A 156 11.49 4.24 -2.46
CA PRO A 156 12.87 4.32 -2.90
C PRO A 156 13.06 5.44 -3.91
N LYS A 157 14.16 6.18 -3.76
CA LYS A 157 14.55 7.22 -4.71
C LYS A 157 15.35 6.59 -5.84
N ALA A 158 14.90 6.80 -7.07
CA ALA A 158 15.60 6.28 -8.25
C ALA A 158 17.04 6.80 -8.32
N GLY A 159 17.98 5.90 -8.60
CA GLY A 159 19.37 6.23 -8.95
C GLY A 159 20.27 6.70 -7.80
N LYS A 160 19.83 6.57 -6.53
CA LYS A 160 20.71 6.80 -5.38
C LYS A 160 20.58 5.70 -4.35
N THR A 161 21.71 5.21 -3.84
CA THR A 161 21.70 4.30 -2.70
C THR A 161 21.24 5.04 -1.42
N ALA A 162 20.83 4.29 -0.39
CA ALA A 162 20.51 4.88 0.90
C ALA A 162 21.74 5.63 1.48
N ARG A 163 22.95 5.09 1.29
CA ARG A 163 24.22 5.73 1.69
C ARG A 163 24.49 7.05 0.95
N GLU A 164 24.17 7.14 -0.33
CA GLU A 164 24.29 8.38 -1.11
C GLU A 164 23.24 9.42 -0.75
N THR A 165 22.05 8.95 -0.36
CA THR A 165 20.92 9.81 0.03
C THR A 165 21.11 10.35 1.44
N PHE A 166 21.52 9.49 2.37
CA PHE A 166 21.78 9.81 3.76
C PHE A 166 23.30 9.85 3.97
N LYS A 167 23.92 10.99 3.65
CA LYS A 167 25.37 11.22 3.73
C LYS A 167 26.00 10.96 5.12
N LYS A 168 25.19 10.70 6.15
CA LYS A 168 25.60 10.36 7.52
C LYS A 168 24.62 9.35 8.11
N THR A 169 24.87 8.06 7.89
CA THR A 169 24.27 7.02 8.72
C THR A 169 25.40 6.30 9.44
N ASN A 170 25.37 6.34 10.78
CA ASN A 170 26.39 5.75 11.65
C ASN A 170 26.34 4.22 11.68
N LYS A 171 25.40 3.60 10.95
CA LYS A 171 25.22 2.16 10.86
C LYS A 171 24.92 1.75 9.40
N PRO A 172 25.38 0.57 8.95
CA PRO A 172 24.90 -0.02 7.70
C PRO A 172 23.38 -0.23 7.83
N LEU A 173 22.64 0.27 6.84
CA LEU A 173 21.19 0.15 6.78
C LEU A 173 20.85 -1.24 6.24
N ASP A 174 20.23 -2.09 7.06
CA ASP A 174 19.79 -3.42 6.65
C ASP A 174 18.49 -3.30 5.84
N LEU A 175 18.50 -3.84 4.62
CA LEU A 175 17.39 -3.76 3.68
C LEU A 175 16.41 -4.88 4.01
N TYR A 176 15.25 -4.51 4.57
CA TYR A 176 14.22 -5.50 4.95
C TYR A 176 13.91 -6.45 3.79
N GLY A 177 14.12 -7.74 4.03
CA GLY A 177 13.71 -8.85 3.17
C GLY A 177 14.84 -9.64 2.51
N GLU A 178 16.12 -9.37 2.77
CA GLU A 178 17.22 -9.97 1.99
C GLU A 178 18.39 -10.61 2.76
N GLU A 179 18.59 -10.35 4.04
CA GLU A 179 19.80 -10.87 4.73
C GLU A 179 19.52 -12.11 5.61
N GLU A 180 20.33 -13.16 5.44
CA GLU A 180 20.49 -14.20 6.47
C GLU A 180 21.05 -13.53 7.73
N GLY A 181 20.30 -13.59 8.84
CA GLY A 181 20.62 -12.84 10.05
C GLY A 181 19.92 -11.49 10.18
N PHE A 182 18.81 -11.26 9.44
CA PHE A 182 17.90 -10.13 9.61
C PHE A 182 17.77 -9.73 11.09
N ASP A 183 18.35 -8.60 11.45
CA ASP A 183 18.18 -7.99 12.77
C ASP A 183 17.07 -6.95 12.67
N PRO A 184 15.88 -7.22 13.26
CA PRO A 184 14.79 -6.27 13.28
C PRO A 184 15.20 -4.89 13.83
N ASN A 185 16.21 -4.85 14.70
CA ASN A 185 16.69 -3.64 15.36
C ASN A 185 17.61 -2.78 14.48
N ASN A 186 18.13 -3.31 13.37
CA ASN A 186 18.98 -2.56 12.43
C ASN A 186 18.33 -2.44 11.02
N SER A 187 17.06 -2.82 10.92
CA SER A 187 16.29 -2.77 9.68
C SER A 187 15.97 -1.33 9.26
N THR A 188 15.84 -1.14 7.95
CA THR A 188 15.16 0.03 7.36
C THR A 188 13.64 0.04 7.58
N ARG A 189 13.07 -0.98 8.23
CA ARG A 189 11.71 -0.93 8.75
C ARG A 189 11.63 0.20 9.79
N PRO A 190 10.64 1.09 9.72
CA PRO A 190 10.42 2.05 10.78
C PRO A 190 10.07 1.30 12.08
N ASN A 191 10.53 1.82 13.23
CA ASN A 191 10.07 1.32 14.52
C ASN A 191 8.57 1.58 14.70
N SER A 192 7.94 0.85 15.62
CA SER A 192 6.55 1.11 15.95
C SER A 192 6.44 2.53 16.53
N PRO A 193 5.54 3.37 16.02
CA PRO A 193 5.33 4.70 16.59
C PRO A 193 4.83 4.63 18.04
N PHE A 194 4.24 3.50 18.44
CA PHE A 194 3.79 3.27 19.81
C PHE A 194 4.95 3.04 20.80
N ASP A 195 6.11 2.58 20.33
CA ASP A 195 7.28 2.36 21.21
C ASP A 195 7.78 3.70 21.77
N ASP A 196 7.77 4.75 20.95
CA ASP A 196 8.18 6.08 21.35
C ASP A 196 7.13 6.77 22.24
N GLU A 197 5.84 6.51 22.00
CA GLU A 197 4.75 6.99 22.88
C GLU A 197 4.80 6.33 24.26
N ASN A 198 5.06 5.03 24.31
CA ASN A 198 5.17 4.30 25.59
C ASN A 198 6.39 4.76 26.40
N LYS A 199 7.52 5.05 25.74
CA LYS A 199 8.70 5.64 26.41
C LYS A 199 8.42 7.03 26.99
N LYS A 200 7.62 7.86 26.31
CA LYS A 200 7.22 9.19 26.81
C LYS A 200 6.25 9.11 27.99
N LYS A 201 5.38 8.09 28.03
CA LYS A 201 4.45 7.87 29.16
C LYS A 201 5.14 7.30 30.40
N ALA A 202 6.30 6.68 30.24
CA ALA A 202 7.09 6.10 31.33
C ALA A 202 8.11 7.08 31.96
N GLN A 203 8.20 8.32 31.46
CA GLN A 203 8.96 9.44 32.05
C GLN A 203 8.02 10.40 32.76
#